data_AF-A0A963T2G8-F1
#
_entry.id   AF-A0A963T2G8-F1
#
_cell.length_a   1.000
_cell.length_b   1.000
_cell.length_c   1.000
_cell.angle_alpha   90.00
_cell.angle_beta   90.00
_cell.angle_gamma   90.00
#
_symmetry.space_group_name_H-M   'P 1'
#
loop_
_entity.id
_entity.type
_entity.pdbx_description
1 polymer ?
#
loop_
_entity_poly.entity_id
_entity_poly.type
_entity_poly.pdbx_seq_one_letter_code
_entity_poly.pdbx_strand_id
1 'polypeptide(L)' 'MLMNSTLDQTAIEVLKKNDRGGYSVPTAGLYPYQWNWDSAFTALGFAAFDRDRAWRELETLFAAQWEDGFTPH' A
#
# COMPACT_ATOMS: atom_id res chain seq x y z
N MET A 1 -19.83 1.38 3.45
CA MET A 1 -19.35 0.99 4.79
C MET A 1 -19.06 2.28 5.53
N LEU A 2 -19.79 2.62 6.59
CA LEU A 2 -19.53 3.87 7.33
C LEU A 2 -18.33 3.63 8.27
N MET A 3 -17.14 4.09 7.88
CA MET A 3 -15.95 4.15 8.76
C MET A 3 -16.18 5.28 9.76
N ASN A 4 -16.45 4.94 11.02
CA ASN A 4 -16.91 5.93 11.99
C ASN A 4 -16.32 5.69 13.40
N SER A 5 -15.11 5.14 13.48
CA SER A 5 -14.34 5.03 14.72
C SER A 5 -13.04 5.85 14.63
N THR A 6 -12.57 6.36 15.78
CA THR A 6 -11.26 7.03 15.89
C THR A 6 -10.09 6.15 15.42
N LEU A 7 -10.23 4.82 15.53
CA LEU A 7 -9.25 3.85 15.06
C LEU A 7 -9.19 3.79 13.53
N ASP A 8 -10.33 3.84 12.83
CA ASP A 8 -10.35 3.86 11.36
C ASP A 8 -9.62 5.09 10.83
N GLN A 9 -9.89 6.26 11.41
CA GLN A 9 -9.24 7.51 11.02
C GLN A 9 -7.72 7.45 11.27
N THR A 10 -7.30 6.91 12.42
CA THR A 10 -5.88 6.72 12.75
C THR A 10 -5.20 5.77 11.75
N ALA A 11 -5.86 4.67 11.37
CA ALA A 11 -5.33 3.72 10.38
C ALA A 11 -5.19 4.36 8.99
N ILE A 12 -6.17 5.14 8.55
CA ILE A 12 -6.12 5.89 7.29
C ILE A 12 -4.94 6.88 7.29
N GLU A 13 -4.71 7.57 8.40
CA GLU A 13 -3.59 8.50 8.54
C GLU A 13 -2.23 7.80 8.45
N VAL A 14 -2.10 6.61 9.04
CA VAL A 14 -0.89 5.79 8.89
C VAL A 14 -0.64 5.42 7.43
N LEU A 15 -1.66 4.96 6.71
CA LEU A 15 -1.54 4.62 5.28
C LEU A 15 -1.13 5.84 4.45
N LYS A 16 -1.79 6.99 4.64
CA LYS A 16 -1.46 8.24 3.93
C LYS A 16 -0.04 8.74 4.24
N LYS A 17 0.42 8.60 5.48
CA LYS A 17 1.76 9.03 5.90
C LYS A 17 2.86 8.18 5.25
N ASN A 18 2.58 6.90 5.01
CA ASN A 18 3.52 5.97 4.40
C ASN A 18 3.46 5.94 2.87
N ASP A 19 2.45 6.58 2.26
CA ASP A 19 2.31 6.70 0.81
C ASP A 19 3.44 7.55 0.18
N ARG A 20 3.97 7.11 -0.96
CA ARG A 20 4.99 7.79 -1.79
C ARG A 20 4.48 8.12 -3.19
N GLY A 21 3.17 8.10 -3.41
CA GLY A 21 2.49 8.55 -4.64
C GLY A 21 2.14 7.42 -5.61
N GLY A 22 2.77 6.26 -5.48
CA GLY A 22 2.48 5.05 -6.27
C GLY A 22 2.67 3.74 -5.50
N TYR A 23 3.53 3.77 -4.48
CA TYR A 23 3.74 2.67 -3.54
C TYR A 23 3.78 3.21 -2.11
N SER A 24 3.71 2.32 -1.13
CA SER A 24 3.85 2.66 0.28
C SER A 24 5.07 2.00 0.91
N VAL A 25 5.64 2.65 1.91
CA VAL A 25 6.69 2.04 2.73
C VAL A 25 6.09 1.32 3.94
N PRO A 26 6.64 0.16 4.37
CA PRO A 26 6.15 -0.54 5.55
C PRO A 26 6.23 0.31 6.84
N THR A 27 7.34 1.03 7.00
CA THR A 27 7.55 1.93 8.12
C THR A 27 8.53 3.04 7.76
N ALA A 28 8.23 4.26 8.20
CA ALA A 28 9.09 5.41 7.95
C ALA A 28 10.45 5.23 8.65
N GLY A 29 11.54 5.49 7.92
CA GLY A 29 12.90 5.56 8.46
C GLY A 29 13.68 4.25 8.56
N LEU A 30 13.04 3.09 8.39
CA LEU A 30 13.73 1.79 8.38
C LEU A 30 13.68 1.09 7.01
N TYR A 31 12.51 1.10 6.35
CA TYR A 31 12.32 0.43 5.07
C TYR A 31 11.91 1.44 4.00
N PRO A 32 12.84 1.94 3.16
CA PRO A 32 12.56 3.04 2.23
C PRO A 32 11.94 2.61 0.89
N TYR A 33 11.70 1.31 0.70
CA TYR A 33 11.26 0.72 -0.57
C TYR A 33 9.87 0.11 -0.46
N GLN A 34 9.27 -0.15 -1.63
CA GLN A 34 8.08 -0.98 -1.74
C GLN A 34 8.45 -2.43 -1.41
N TRP A 35 7.72 -3.03 -0.48
CA TRP A 35 7.88 -4.45 -0.16
C TRP A 35 6.67 -5.23 -0.65
N ASN A 36 6.92 -6.41 -1.19
CA ASN A 36 5.90 -7.21 -1.88
C ASN A 36 4.67 -7.49 -1.02
N TRP A 37 4.87 -8.17 0.12
CA TRP A 37 3.75 -8.61 0.94
C TRP A 37 3.06 -7.44 1.65
N ASP A 38 3.84 -6.47 2.12
CA ASP A 38 3.35 -5.24 2.71
C ASP A 38 2.45 -4.46 1.75
N SER A 39 2.80 -4.44 0.45
CA SER A 39 1.98 -3.80 -0.60
C SER A 39 0.62 -4.47 -0.76
N ALA A 40 0.56 -5.81 -0.69
CA ALA A 40 -0.70 -6.53 -0.81
C ALA A 40 -1.69 -6.18 0.32
N PHE A 41 -1.22 -6.10 1.56
CA PHE A 41 -2.06 -5.69 2.70
C PHE A 41 -2.38 -4.19 2.67
N THR A 42 -1.42 -3.37 2.27
CA THR A 42 -1.62 -1.93 2.11
C THR A 42 -2.70 -1.61 1.08
N ALA A 43 -2.71 -2.34 -0.05
CA ALA A 43 -3.76 -2.22 -1.07
C ALA A 43 -5.14 -2.56 -0.50
N LEU A 44 -5.26 -3.61 0.32
CA LEU A 44 -6.52 -3.93 1.03
C LEU A 44 -6.95 -2.80 1.97
N GLY A 45 -6.00 -2.18 2.67
CA GLY A 45 -6.26 -1.01 3.52
C GLY A 45 -6.79 0.18 2.73
N PHE A 46 -6.15 0.54 1.61
CA PHE A 46 -6.64 1.56 0.70
C PHE A 46 -8.00 1.21 0.09
N ALA A 47 -8.26 -0.06 -0.27
CA ALA A 47 -9.51 -0.47 -0.91
C ALA A 47 -10.76 -0.19 -0.05
N ALA A 48 -10.59 -0.01 1.27
CA ALA A 48 -11.67 0.37 2.17
C ALA A 48 -12.16 1.83 1.98
N PHE A 49 -11.32 2.75 1.44
CA PHE A 49 -11.67 4.18 1.33
C PHE A 49 -11.20 4.87 0.03
N ASP A 50 -10.24 4.32 -0.69
CA ASP A 50 -9.69 4.82 -1.95
C ASP A 50 -9.24 3.65 -2.85
N ARG A 51 -10.19 3.14 -3.65
CA ARG A 51 -9.96 1.97 -4.51
C ARG A 51 -8.99 2.24 -5.66
N ASP A 52 -8.94 3.47 -6.16
CA ASP A 52 -8.02 3.81 -7.25
C ASP A 52 -6.57 3.86 -6.75
N ARG A 53 -6.35 4.33 -5.51
CA ARG A 53 -5.04 4.23 -4.87
C ARG A 53 -4.66 2.78 -4.55
N ALA A 54 -5.62 1.93 -4.16
CA ALA A 54 -5.38 0.51 -3.94
C ALA A 54 -4.86 -0.20 -5.20
N TRP A 55 -5.47 0.07 -6.36
CA TRP A 55 -4.99 -0.50 -7.63
C TRP A 55 -3.59 -0.02 -7.97
N ARG A 56 -3.32 1.29 -7.81
CA ARG A 56 -1.97 1.85 -8.07
C ARG A 56 -0.86 1.19 -7.25
N GLU A 57 -1.14 0.75 -6.01
CA GLU A 57 -0.18 0.01 -5.19
C GLU A 57 0.24 -1.31 -5.86
N LEU A 58 -0.75 -2.07 -6.36
CA LEU A 58 -0.53 -3.36 -7.01
C LEU A 58 0.07 -3.19 -8.41
N GLU A 59 -0.39 -2.19 -9.18
CA GLU A 59 0.17 -1.86 -10.49
C GLU A 59 1.65 -1.52 -10.38
N THR A 60 2.04 -0.72 -9.38
CA THR A 60 3.45 -0.38 -9.14
C THR A 60 4.27 -1.60 -8.69
N LEU A 61 3.70 -2.47 -7.86
CA LEU A 61 4.34 -3.72 -7.44
C LEU A 61 4.64 -4.63 -8.64
N PHE A 62 3.63 -4.87 -9.49
CA PHE A 62 3.75 -5.78 -10.63
C PHE A 62 4.50 -5.15 -11.81
N ALA A 63 4.69 -3.83 -11.85
CA ALA A 63 5.61 -3.19 -12.80
C ALA A 63 7.07 -3.62 -12.59
N ALA A 64 7.42 -4.12 -11.39
CA ALA A 64 8.73 -4.69 -11.09
C ALA A 64 8.79 -6.23 -11.24
N GLN A 65 7.72 -6.87 -11.73
CA GLN A 65 7.71 -8.30 -12.02
C GLN A 65 8.70 -8.62 -13.15
N TRP A 66 9.50 -9.67 -12.95
CA TRP A 66 10.46 -10.14 -13.94
C TRP A 66 9.77 -10.89 -15.08
N GLU A 67 10.47 -11.07 -16.21
CA GLU A 67 9.93 -11.75 -17.40
C GLU A 67 9.54 -13.21 -17.13
N ASP A 68 10.14 -13.86 -16.13
CA ASP A 68 9.82 -15.23 -15.72
C ASP A 68 8.62 -15.32 -14.75
N GLY A 69 8.01 -14.18 -14.42
CA GLY A 69 6.87 -14.07 -13.52
C GLY A 69 7.24 -13.90 -12.05
N PHE A 70 8.52 -13.90 -11.68
CA PHE A 70 8.93 -13.63 -10.30
C PHE A 70 8.67 -12.16 -9.92
N THR A 71 7.99 -11.95 -8.79
CA THR A 71 7.83 -10.60 -8.21
C THR A 71 8.71 -10.52 -6.96
N PRO A 72 9.78 -9.70 -6.97
CA PRO A 72 10.75 -9.65 -5.88
C PRO A 72 10.13 -9.14 -4.57
N HIS A 73 10.85 -9.36 -3.46
CA HIS A 73 10.46 -8.88 -2.12
C HIS A 73 10.75 -7.41 -1.93
#